data_AF-A0AAD4PHT8-F1
#
_entry.id   AF-A0AAD4PHT8-F1
#
_cell.length_a   1.000
_cell.length_b   1.000
_cell.length_c   1.000
_cell.angle_alpha   90.00
_cell.angle_beta   90.00
_cell.angle_gamma   90.00
#
_symmetry.space_group_name_H-M   'P 1'
#
loop_
_entity.id
_entity.type
_entity.pdbx_description
1 polymer ?
#
loop_
_entity_poly.entity_id
_entity_poly.type
_entity_poly.pdbx_seq_one_letter_code
_entity_poly.pdbx_strand_id
1 'polypeptide(L)'
;PRCVFFYHLLLQVSLASAENIFKINITPEEAQQFLNSAQLRGVNEIEYAPKTGENPLPEARNEKGEFVYMGRVIEHPEDYVEEHYDAHQYHGQDGLGQYVYGYKDWNQGKNEKRDEAGTVSGSYKYVQPHGRDFVAKYYADRTGFHVEDNRPAHLKQPATKTPAVLKAEEEHFKLWGELAAAAGHNPDPYAAEYQTGEGRYEPSEEETREYVHEEKPYVPGPEETGEPKGFFYAFDYNVPLLRNKAEREELERLRAINNKDE
;
A
#
# COMPACT_ATOMS: atom_id res chain seq x y z
N PRO A 1 6.32 16.55 65.43
CA PRO A 1 6.83 16.38 64.05
C PRO A 1 6.23 15.12 63.38
N ARG A 2 5.06 15.28 62.74
CA ARG A 2 4.44 14.23 61.91
C ARG A 2 4.78 14.55 60.46
N CYS A 3 5.62 13.73 59.83
CA CYS A 3 5.88 13.81 58.38
C CYS A 3 4.76 13.06 57.65
N VAL A 4 4.03 13.78 56.80
CA VAL A 4 3.04 13.21 55.88
C VAL A 4 3.77 12.94 54.56
N PHE A 5 3.92 11.66 54.22
CA PHE A 5 4.38 11.25 52.89
C PHE A 5 3.20 11.33 51.92
N PHE A 6 3.24 12.28 50.99
CA PHE A 6 2.36 12.31 49.84
C PHE A 6 2.84 11.27 48.82
N TYR A 7 2.10 10.16 48.69
CA TYR A 7 2.23 9.26 47.56
C TYR A 7 1.48 9.88 46.37
N HIS A 8 2.21 10.37 45.37
CA HIS A 8 1.63 10.63 44.06
C HIS A 8 1.44 9.30 43.33
N LEU A 9 0.21 8.81 43.37
CA LEU A 9 -0.26 7.72 42.52
C LEU A 9 -0.31 8.23 41.08
N LEU A 10 0.72 7.93 40.29
CA LEU A 10 0.70 8.07 38.83
C LEU A 10 -0.36 7.12 38.28
N LEU A 11 -1.51 7.67 37.90
CA LEU A 11 -2.56 6.95 37.19
C LEU A 11 -2.07 6.70 35.77
N GLN A 12 -1.42 5.56 35.53
CA GLN A 12 -1.23 5.06 34.17
C GLN A 12 -2.60 4.66 33.63
N VAL A 13 -3.14 5.48 32.73
CA VAL A 13 -4.33 5.14 31.96
C VAL A 13 -3.90 4.10 30.92
N SER A 14 -4.05 2.83 31.29
CA SER A 14 -4.00 1.72 30.35
C SER A 14 -5.26 1.77 29.49
N LEU A 15 -5.22 2.50 28.37
CA LEU A 15 -6.19 2.36 27.29
C LEU A 15 -5.86 1.08 26.50
N ALA A 16 -6.13 -0.05 27.12
CA ALA A 16 -6.14 -1.36 26.49
C ALA A 16 -7.59 -1.82 26.38
N SER A 17 -8.30 -1.29 25.38
CA SER A 17 -9.49 -1.91 24.79
C SER A 17 -9.68 -1.35 23.39
N ALA A 18 -9.90 -2.25 22.44
CA ALA A 18 -10.40 -1.99 21.11
C ALA A 18 -11.74 -1.22 21.19
N GLU A 19 -11.69 0.10 21.11
CA GLU A 19 -12.87 0.92 20.91
C GLU A 19 -12.82 1.48 19.49
N ASN A 20 -13.94 1.36 18.77
CA ASN A 20 -14.15 2.06 17.53
C ASN A 20 -14.14 3.56 17.83
N ILE A 21 -13.09 4.26 17.40
CA ILE A 21 -12.93 5.70 17.56
C ILE A 21 -13.32 6.36 16.26
N PHE A 22 -14.17 7.38 16.34
CA PHE A 22 -14.48 8.26 15.22
C PHE A 22 -14.51 9.71 15.70
N LYS A 23 -13.49 10.47 15.32
CA LYS A 23 -13.27 11.87 15.70
C LYS A 23 -13.10 12.69 14.43
N ILE A 24 -13.97 13.67 14.25
CA ILE A 24 -13.95 14.61 13.14
C ILE A 24 -13.87 16.03 13.71
N ASN A 25 -13.25 16.95 12.98
CA ASN A 25 -13.14 18.36 13.34
C ASN A 25 -12.47 18.63 14.70
N ILE A 26 -11.44 17.84 15.04
CA ILE A 26 -10.67 17.99 16.28
C ILE A 26 -9.51 18.99 16.08
N THR A 27 -9.00 19.56 17.18
CA THR A 27 -7.85 20.48 17.10
C THR A 27 -6.58 19.72 16.71
N PRO A 28 -5.56 20.39 16.17
CA PRO A 28 -4.28 19.75 15.87
C PRO A 28 -3.64 19.06 17.07
N GLU A 29 -3.76 19.64 18.28
CA GLU A 29 -3.22 19.05 19.50
C GLU A 29 -3.97 17.78 19.90
N GLU A 30 -5.30 17.78 19.80
CA GLU A 30 -6.11 16.59 20.06
C GLU A 30 -5.81 15.50 19.03
N ALA A 31 -5.71 15.86 17.75
CA ALA A 31 -5.34 14.92 16.70
C ALA A 31 -3.96 14.30 16.95
N GLN A 32 -2.96 15.10 17.33
CA GLN A 32 -1.61 14.62 17.61
C GLN A 32 -1.58 13.59 18.73
N GLN A 33 -2.44 13.72 19.75
CA GLN A 33 -2.57 12.71 20.81
C GLN A 33 -3.01 11.36 20.23
N PHE A 34 -4.00 11.37 19.33
CA PHE A 34 -4.44 10.15 18.65
C PHE A 34 -3.36 9.59 17.70
N LEU A 35 -2.69 10.44 16.92
CA LEU A 35 -1.60 10.00 16.04
C LEU A 35 -0.47 9.30 16.82
N ASN A 36 -0.07 9.89 17.96
CA ASN A 36 0.95 9.31 18.83
C ASN A 36 0.51 7.98 19.46
N SER A 37 -0.79 7.84 19.79
CA SER A 37 -1.34 6.59 20.32
C SER A 37 -1.38 5.46 19.27
N ALA A 38 -1.69 5.78 18.02
CA ALA A 38 -1.74 4.82 16.92
C ALA A 38 -0.34 4.33 16.53
N GLN A 39 0.66 5.22 16.66
CA GLN A 39 2.07 4.92 16.43
C GLN A 39 2.63 3.81 17.35
N LEU A 40 1.97 3.52 18.48
CA LEU A 40 2.40 2.48 19.42
C LEU A 40 2.02 1.05 18.95
N ARG A 41 1.13 0.90 17.95
CA ARG A 41 0.81 -0.41 17.36
C ARG A 41 1.63 -0.68 16.08
N GLY A 42 2.93 -0.89 16.27
CA GLY A 42 3.68 -1.71 15.33
C GLY A 42 4.08 -1.07 14.01
N VAL A 43 4.55 0.20 13.98
CA VAL A 43 5.24 0.78 12.80
C VAL A 43 6.36 -0.14 12.28
N ASN A 44 6.96 -0.93 13.18
CA ASN A 44 8.06 -1.85 12.85
C ASN A 44 7.62 -3.30 12.65
N GLU A 45 6.46 -3.71 13.15
CA GLU A 45 6.02 -5.11 13.15
C GLU A 45 4.51 -5.17 12.92
N ILE A 46 4.15 -5.56 11.69
CA ILE A 46 2.76 -5.74 11.28
C ILE A 46 2.33 -7.16 11.65
N GLU A 47 1.36 -7.27 12.54
CA GLU A 47 0.69 -8.52 12.86
C GLU A 47 -0.54 -8.71 11.97
N TYR A 48 -0.80 -9.97 11.58
CA TYR A 48 -2.02 -10.32 10.87
C TYR A 48 -3.24 -10.30 11.80
N ALA A 49 -4.42 -10.08 11.23
CA ALA A 49 -5.68 -10.16 11.96
C ALA A 49 -5.84 -11.56 12.60
N PRO A 50 -6.19 -11.65 13.89
CA PRO A 50 -6.44 -12.94 14.52
C PRO A 50 -7.71 -13.57 13.97
N LYS A 51 -7.70 -14.90 13.84
CA LYS A 51 -8.91 -15.66 13.55
C LYS A 51 -9.81 -15.67 14.78
N THR A 52 -11.04 -15.21 14.64
CA THR A 52 -12.04 -15.12 15.71
C THR A 52 -13.06 -16.26 15.68
N GLY A 53 -13.25 -16.90 14.54
CA GLY A 53 -14.23 -17.96 14.39
C GLY A 53 -14.10 -18.76 13.10
N GLU A 54 -14.83 -19.87 13.08
CA GLU A 54 -15.00 -20.72 11.90
C GLU A 54 -16.43 -21.25 11.92
N ASN A 55 -17.15 -21.06 10.82
CA ASN A 55 -18.51 -21.54 10.63
C ASN A 55 -18.56 -22.48 9.42
N PRO A 56 -19.40 -23.53 9.45
CA PRO A 56 -19.74 -24.27 8.24
C PRO A 56 -20.45 -23.32 7.27
N LEU A 57 -20.34 -23.59 5.97
CA LEU A 57 -21.05 -22.78 4.99
C LEU A 57 -22.56 -22.82 5.22
N PRO A 58 -23.26 -21.69 5.10
CA PRO A 58 -24.71 -21.69 5.16
C PRO A 58 -25.26 -22.57 4.03
N GLU A 59 -26.35 -23.29 4.29
CA GLU A 59 -27.08 -24.04 3.26
C GLU A 59 -27.82 -23.07 2.32
N ALA A 60 -27.06 -22.34 1.50
CA ALA A 60 -27.57 -21.48 0.45
C ALA A 60 -27.52 -22.26 -0.87
N ARG A 61 -28.69 -22.64 -1.37
CA ARG A 61 -28.84 -23.33 -2.66
C ARG A 61 -29.62 -22.46 -3.64
N ASN A 62 -29.29 -22.55 -4.92
CA ASN A 62 -30.08 -21.92 -5.99
C ASN A 62 -31.32 -22.77 -6.34
N GLU A 63 -32.11 -22.29 -7.30
CA GLU A 63 -33.30 -22.97 -7.82
C GLU A 63 -33.02 -24.39 -8.39
N LYS A 64 -31.76 -24.67 -8.77
CA LYS A 64 -31.30 -25.97 -9.28
C LYS A 64 -30.79 -26.90 -8.16
N GLY A 65 -30.79 -26.45 -6.91
CA GLY A 65 -30.27 -27.19 -5.76
C GLY A 65 -28.75 -27.17 -5.62
N GLU A 66 -28.03 -26.39 -6.42
CA GLU A 66 -26.58 -26.22 -6.35
C GLU A 66 -26.23 -25.27 -5.21
N PHE A 67 -25.14 -25.54 -4.47
CA PHE A 67 -24.67 -24.63 -3.44
C PHE A 67 -24.15 -23.34 -4.07
N VAL A 68 -24.59 -22.20 -3.55
CA VAL A 68 -24.16 -20.88 -4.02
C VAL A 68 -23.65 -20.06 -2.85
N TYR A 69 -22.43 -19.53 -2.99
CA TYR A 69 -21.84 -18.60 -2.04
C TYR A 69 -21.35 -17.36 -2.79
N MET A 70 -21.76 -16.16 -2.34
CA MET A 70 -21.42 -14.89 -2.97
C MET A 70 -21.64 -14.87 -4.51
N GLY A 71 -22.71 -15.53 -4.98
CA GLY A 71 -23.07 -15.60 -6.39
C GLY A 71 -22.29 -16.62 -7.23
N ARG A 72 -21.42 -17.46 -6.62
CA ARG A 72 -20.69 -18.53 -7.30
C ARG A 72 -21.21 -19.90 -6.89
N VAL A 73 -21.32 -20.84 -7.84
CA VAL A 73 -21.64 -22.24 -7.56
C VAL A 73 -20.43 -22.95 -6.97
N ILE A 74 -20.62 -23.67 -5.86
CA ILE A 74 -19.60 -24.49 -5.21
C ILE A 74 -20.01 -25.96 -5.33
N GLU A 75 -19.18 -26.78 -5.97
CA GLU A 75 -19.46 -28.20 -6.19
C GLU A 75 -19.31 -29.03 -4.90
N HIS A 76 -18.25 -28.77 -4.15
CA HIS A 76 -17.88 -29.47 -2.91
C HIS A 76 -17.93 -28.52 -1.71
N PRO A 77 -19.11 -28.06 -1.27
CA PRO A 77 -19.25 -27.16 -0.12
C PRO A 77 -18.65 -27.75 1.17
N GLU A 78 -18.61 -29.08 1.28
CA GLU A 78 -17.97 -29.79 2.38
C GLU A 78 -16.47 -29.52 2.49
N ASP A 79 -15.80 -29.09 1.43
CA ASP A 79 -14.37 -28.78 1.43
C ASP A 79 -14.06 -27.37 1.93
N TYR A 80 -15.08 -26.55 2.12
CA TYR A 80 -14.95 -25.15 2.47
C TYR A 80 -15.50 -24.84 3.86
N VAL A 81 -14.94 -23.81 4.47
CA VAL A 81 -15.42 -23.22 5.72
C VAL A 81 -15.40 -21.71 5.59
N GLU A 82 -16.26 -21.03 6.33
CA GLU A 82 -16.21 -19.58 6.49
C GLU A 82 -15.37 -19.25 7.72
N GLU A 83 -14.19 -18.67 7.49
CA GLU A 83 -13.31 -18.20 8.56
C GLU A 83 -13.60 -16.74 8.85
N HIS A 84 -13.56 -16.38 10.13
CA HIS A 84 -13.80 -15.01 10.59
C HIS A 84 -12.51 -14.45 11.16
N TYR A 85 -12.15 -13.24 10.74
CA TYR A 85 -10.96 -12.52 11.20
C TYR A 85 -11.34 -11.14 11.74
N ASP A 86 -10.66 -10.72 12.80
CA ASP A 86 -10.80 -9.37 13.37
C ASP A 86 -9.80 -8.42 12.73
N ALA A 87 -10.19 -7.87 11.57
CA ALA A 87 -9.38 -6.88 10.87
C ALA A 87 -9.50 -5.53 11.57
N HIS A 88 -8.47 -4.70 11.44
CA HIS A 88 -8.43 -3.38 12.06
C HIS A 88 -7.89 -2.38 11.05
N GLN A 89 -8.51 -1.21 10.99
CA GLN A 89 -8.03 -0.09 10.20
C GLN A 89 -8.04 1.18 11.02
N TYR A 90 -7.07 2.05 10.78
CA TYR A 90 -7.02 3.37 11.36
C TYR A 90 -6.45 4.40 10.37
N HIS A 91 -6.87 5.64 10.52
CA HIS A 91 -6.32 6.79 9.82
C HIS A 91 -6.54 8.04 10.65
N GLY A 92 -5.54 8.91 10.71
CA GLY A 92 -5.74 10.24 11.24
C GLY A 92 -4.79 11.25 10.62
N GLN A 93 -5.19 12.52 10.73
CA GLN A 93 -4.42 13.68 10.31
C GLN A 93 -4.58 14.79 11.34
N ASP A 94 -3.53 15.58 11.54
CA ASP A 94 -3.53 16.70 12.48
C ASP A 94 -4.00 18.04 11.88
N GLY A 95 -4.21 18.08 10.56
CA GLY A 95 -4.52 19.32 9.83
C GLY A 95 -3.31 20.19 9.51
N LEU A 96 -2.13 19.87 10.06
CA LEU A 96 -0.84 20.54 9.77
C LEU A 96 -0.01 19.79 8.73
N GLY A 97 -0.45 18.58 8.36
CA GLY A 97 0.14 17.77 7.29
C GLY A 97 0.76 16.47 7.77
N GLN A 98 0.82 16.24 9.09
CA GLN A 98 1.20 14.95 9.64
C GLN A 98 0.00 13.99 9.57
N TYR A 99 0.29 12.73 9.33
CA TYR A 99 -0.74 11.70 9.32
C TYR A 99 -0.19 10.36 9.77
N VAL A 100 -1.11 9.50 10.16
CA VAL A 100 -0.85 8.08 10.37
C VAL A 100 -1.98 7.29 9.75
N TYR A 101 -1.64 6.17 9.10
CA TYR A 101 -2.58 5.27 8.48
C TYR A 101 -2.08 3.84 8.62
N GLY A 102 -3.00 2.90 8.80
CA GLY A 102 -2.65 1.51 8.72
C GLY A 102 -3.85 0.59 8.75
N TYR A 103 -3.61 -0.65 8.35
CA TYR A 103 -4.58 -1.72 8.43
C TYR A 103 -3.89 -3.06 8.65
N LYS A 104 -4.63 -4.00 9.21
CA LYS A 104 -4.26 -5.42 9.27
C LYS A 104 -5.44 -6.28 8.83
N ASP A 105 -5.12 -7.29 8.07
CA ASP A 105 -6.01 -8.30 7.53
C ASP A 105 -5.40 -9.69 7.76
N TRP A 106 -6.09 -10.76 7.36
CA TRP A 106 -5.69 -12.14 7.62
C TRP A 106 -4.35 -12.53 6.96
N ASN A 107 -4.03 -11.96 5.80
CA ASN A 107 -2.80 -12.25 5.04
C ASN A 107 -1.96 -11.03 4.68
N GLN A 108 -2.38 -9.84 5.07
CA GLN A 108 -1.67 -8.61 4.70
C GLN A 108 -1.89 -7.53 5.73
N GLY A 109 -0.98 -6.57 5.76
CA GLY A 109 -1.16 -5.35 6.53
C GLY A 109 -0.17 -4.29 6.09
N LYS A 110 -0.47 -3.06 6.49
CA LYS A 110 0.34 -1.87 6.19
C LYS A 110 0.28 -0.91 7.37
N ASN A 111 1.36 -0.19 7.56
CA ASN A 111 1.41 1.01 8.38
C ASN A 111 2.18 2.10 7.62
N GLU A 112 1.80 3.34 7.84
CA GLU A 112 2.45 4.49 7.23
C GLU A 112 2.21 5.72 8.09
N LYS A 113 3.22 6.58 8.16
CA LYS A 113 3.14 7.88 8.81
C LYS A 113 3.87 8.93 7.99
N ARG A 114 3.44 10.17 8.17
CA ARG A 114 4.16 11.35 7.71
C ARG A 114 4.50 12.23 8.90
N ASP A 115 5.78 12.60 9.00
CA ASP A 115 6.26 13.50 10.03
C ASP A 115 6.10 14.98 9.62
N GLU A 116 6.38 15.88 10.56
CA GLU A 116 6.32 17.33 10.37
C GLU A 116 7.27 17.82 9.25
N ALA A 117 8.41 17.15 9.06
CA ALA A 117 9.36 17.46 7.99
C ALA A 117 8.85 17.04 6.60
N GLY A 118 7.72 16.33 6.54
CA GLY A 118 7.11 15.81 5.34
C GLY A 118 7.68 14.47 4.87
N THR A 119 8.56 13.84 5.66
CA THR A 119 9.08 12.50 5.41
C THR A 119 7.98 11.49 5.65
N VAL A 120 7.74 10.63 4.65
CA VAL A 120 6.80 9.51 4.79
C VAL A 120 7.60 8.27 5.13
N SER A 121 7.17 7.49 6.12
CA SER A 121 7.79 6.21 6.45
C SER A 121 6.72 5.17 6.73
N GLY A 122 6.95 3.94 6.32
CA GLY A 122 5.98 2.87 6.51
C GLY A 122 6.57 1.50 6.24
N SER A 123 5.74 0.49 6.45
CA SER A 123 6.03 -0.88 6.11
C SER A 123 4.77 -1.57 5.65
N TYR A 124 4.93 -2.62 4.85
CA TYR A 124 3.85 -3.53 4.50
C TYR A 124 4.34 -4.96 4.59
N LYS A 125 3.42 -5.84 4.95
CA LYS A 125 3.67 -7.26 5.14
C LYS A 125 2.55 -8.05 4.48
N TYR A 126 2.88 -9.13 3.78
CA TYR A 126 1.87 -10.05 3.27
C TYR A 126 2.39 -11.49 3.15
N VAL A 127 1.46 -12.45 3.13
CA VAL A 127 1.76 -13.87 2.94
C VAL A 127 1.89 -14.16 1.44
N GLN A 128 3.07 -14.61 1.00
CA GLN A 128 3.28 -15.02 -0.39
C GLN A 128 2.58 -16.36 -0.69
N PRO A 129 2.32 -16.69 -1.97
CA PRO A 129 1.70 -17.97 -2.35
C PRO A 129 2.45 -19.20 -1.83
N HIS A 130 3.77 -19.11 -1.71
CA HIS A 130 4.62 -20.19 -1.19
C HIS A 130 4.68 -20.20 0.35
N GLY A 131 3.81 -19.46 1.06
CA GLY A 131 3.77 -19.40 2.52
C GLY A 131 4.90 -18.61 3.19
N ARG A 132 5.81 -17.97 2.44
CA ARG A 132 6.81 -17.07 3.03
C ARG A 132 6.21 -15.70 3.29
N ASP A 133 6.48 -15.11 4.45
CA ASP A 133 6.11 -13.72 4.70
C ASP A 133 7.01 -12.79 3.86
N PHE A 134 6.39 -11.88 3.11
CA PHE A 134 7.09 -10.76 2.49
C PHE A 134 6.99 -9.56 3.43
N VAL A 135 8.10 -8.87 3.68
CA VAL A 135 8.14 -7.64 4.47
C VAL A 135 8.95 -6.61 3.70
N ALA A 136 8.42 -5.40 3.58
CA ALA A 136 9.16 -4.26 3.08
C ALA A 136 8.95 -3.05 3.97
N LYS A 137 10.05 -2.35 4.27
CA LYS A 137 10.10 -1.05 4.93
C LYS A 137 10.47 -0.01 3.89
N TYR A 138 9.85 1.15 3.95
CA TYR A 138 10.11 2.21 3.01
C TYR A 138 10.08 3.57 3.69
N TYR A 139 10.80 4.52 3.08
CA TYR A 139 10.71 5.92 3.44
C TYR A 139 10.84 6.80 2.20
N ALA A 140 10.11 7.90 2.19
CA ALA A 140 10.16 8.94 1.19
C ALA A 140 10.64 10.22 1.85
N ASP A 141 11.80 10.70 1.46
CA ASP A 141 12.39 11.94 1.96
C ASP A 141 12.75 12.87 0.79
N ARG A 142 13.55 13.90 1.06
CA ARG A 142 14.02 14.87 0.04
C ARG A 142 14.93 14.26 -1.02
N THR A 143 15.53 13.10 -0.76
CA THR A 143 16.45 12.40 -1.66
C THR A 143 15.73 11.38 -2.53
N GLY A 144 14.47 11.08 -2.25
CA GLY A 144 13.61 10.22 -3.06
C GLY A 144 12.91 9.15 -2.24
N PHE A 145 12.50 8.10 -2.92
CA PHE A 145 11.82 6.95 -2.33
C PHE A 145 12.80 5.79 -2.17
N HIS A 146 12.90 5.26 -0.96
CA HIS A 146 13.81 4.19 -0.57
C HIS A 146 13.01 3.01 -0.02
N VAL A 147 13.39 1.80 -0.41
CA VAL A 147 12.73 0.56 0.02
C VAL A 147 13.76 -0.48 0.40
N GLU A 148 13.56 -1.09 1.56
CA GLU A 148 14.28 -2.26 2.03
C GLU A 148 13.28 -3.41 2.18
N ASP A 149 13.49 -4.51 1.48
CA ASP A 149 12.64 -5.69 1.55
C ASP A 149 13.42 -6.96 1.89
N ASN A 150 12.71 -8.02 2.23
CA ASN A 150 13.31 -9.31 2.60
C ASN A 150 13.54 -10.26 1.40
N ARG A 151 13.51 -9.74 0.15
CA ARG A 151 13.85 -10.55 -1.03
C ARG A 151 15.35 -10.67 -1.17
N PRO A 152 15.84 -11.79 -1.74
CA PRO A 152 17.22 -11.87 -2.16
C PRO A 152 17.53 -10.73 -3.14
N ALA A 153 18.62 -10.00 -2.89
CA ALA A 153 19.06 -8.91 -3.74
C ALA A 153 19.35 -9.42 -5.16
N HIS A 154 18.38 -9.27 -6.06
CA HIS A 154 18.60 -9.48 -7.48
C HIS A 154 19.30 -8.24 -8.03
N LEU A 155 20.60 -8.13 -7.79
CA LEU A 155 21.43 -7.15 -8.50
C LEU A 155 21.30 -7.47 -9.99
N LYS A 156 20.45 -6.73 -10.70
CA LYS A 156 20.37 -6.79 -12.16
C LYS A 156 21.77 -6.40 -12.64
N GLN A 157 22.53 -7.38 -13.12
CA GLN A 157 23.79 -7.07 -13.77
C GLN A 157 23.49 -6.13 -14.93
N PRO A 158 24.30 -5.07 -15.14
CA PRO A 158 24.13 -4.22 -16.29
C PRO A 158 24.11 -5.10 -17.54
N ALA A 159 23.17 -4.82 -18.45
CA ALA A 159 23.04 -5.58 -19.68
C ALA A 159 24.40 -5.60 -20.40
N THR A 160 24.97 -6.80 -20.57
CA THR A 160 26.23 -6.94 -21.30
C THR A 160 25.93 -6.72 -22.78
N LYS A 161 26.60 -5.75 -23.40
CA LYS A 161 26.45 -5.47 -24.83
C LYS A 161 26.80 -6.73 -25.62
N THR A 162 25.91 -7.17 -26.50
CA THR A 162 26.20 -8.30 -27.40
C THR A 162 27.26 -7.89 -28.44
N PRO A 163 27.99 -8.82 -29.06
CA PRO A 163 28.96 -8.49 -30.10
C PRO A 163 28.37 -7.70 -31.27
N ALA A 164 27.10 -7.94 -31.61
CA ALA A 164 26.39 -7.20 -32.64
C ALA A 164 26.18 -5.73 -32.26
N VAL A 165 25.84 -5.45 -30.99
CA VAL A 165 25.66 -4.09 -30.47
C VAL A 165 27.00 -3.35 -30.45
N LEU A 166 28.08 -4.03 -30.06
CA LEU A 166 29.43 -3.45 -30.09
C LEU A 166 29.86 -3.08 -31.51
N LYS A 167 29.63 -3.97 -32.47
CA LYS A 167 29.96 -3.71 -33.88
C LYS A 167 29.13 -2.55 -34.46
N ALA A 168 27.83 -2.52 -34.17
CA ALA A 168 26.96 -1.43 -34.61
C ALA A 168 27.38 -0.08 -34.01
N GLU A 169 27.83 -0.08 -32.75
CA GLU A 169 28.33 1.11 -32.06
C GLU A 169 29.66 1.59 -32.65
N GLU A 170 30.59 0.69 -32.95
CA GLU A 170 31.84 1.01 -33.67
C GLU A 170 31.57 1.60 -35.06
N GLU A 171 30.68 0.96 -35.83
CA GLU A 171 30.28 1.44 -37.16
C GLU A 171 29.62 2.82 -37.07
N HIS A 172 28.74 3.03 -36.09
CA HIS A 172 28.10 4.31 -35.82
C HIS A 172 29.12 5.39 -35.44
N PHE A 173 30.04 5.13 -34.51
CA PHE A 173 31.05 6.10 -34.11
C PHE A 173 32.02 6.45 -35.24
N LYS A 174 32.37 5.47 -36.07
CA LYS A 174 33.20 5.71 -37.25
C LYS A 174 32.48 6.62 -38.25
N LEU A 175 31.25 6.28 -38.62
CA LEU A 175 30.43 7.08 -39.54
C LEU A 175 30.19 8.50 -38.99
N TRP A 176 29.90 8.61 -37.70
CA TRP A 176 29.72 9.89 -37.03
C TRP A 176 30.99 10.74 -37.10
N GLY A 177 32.16 10.16 -36.85
CA GLY A 177 33.45 10.87 -36.91
C GLY A 177 33.78 11.35 -38.32
N GLU A 178 33.50 10.54 -39.34
CA GLU A 178 33.66 10.90 -40.75
C GLU A 178 32.72 12.06 -41.14
N LEU A 179 31.45 12.02 -40.72
CA LEU A 179 30.48 13.10 -40.96
C LEU A 179 30.87 14.39 -40.22
N ALA A 180 31.27 14.30 -38.96
CA ALA A 180 31.71 15.46 -38.17
C ALA A 180 32.98 16.11 -38.76
N ALA A 181 33.92 15.30 -39.25
CA ALA A 181 35.13 15.80 -39.92
C ALA A 181 34.83 16.45 -41.28
N ALA A 182 33.88 15.90 -42.04
CA ALA A 182 33.47 16.43 -43.34
C ALA A 182 32.63 17.73 -43.22
N ALA A 183 31.78 17.83 -42.19
CA ALA A 183 30.89 18.97 -42.00
C ALA A 183 31.57 20.21 -41.38
N GLY A 184 32.79 20.08 -40.84
CA GLY A 184 33.51 21.17 -40.16
C GLY A 184 32.86 21.67 -38.85
N HIS A 185 31.64 21.24 -38.58
CA HIS A 185 30.87 21.41 -37.36
C HIS A 185 30.18 20.08 -37.03
N ASN A 186 30.02 19.79 -35.74
CA ASN A 186 29.28 18.64 -35.27
C ASN A 186 27.80 18.81 -35.66
N PRO A 187 27.20 17.93 -36.50
CA PRO A 187 25.79 18.05 -36.84
C PRO A 187 24.97 17.95 -35.54
N ASP A 188 24.15 18.96 -35.28
CA ASP A 188 23.26 18.95 -34.13
C ASP A 188 22.26 17.79 -34.30
N PRO A 189 22.26 16.78 -33.41
CA PRO A 189 21.30 15.68 -33.47
C PRO A 189 19.84 16.15 -33.28
N TYR A 190 19.63 17.41 -32.88
CA TYR A 190 18.33 18.06 -32.80
C TYR A 190 18.02 19.01 -33.97
N ALA A 191 18.86 19.07 -35.01
CA ALA A 191 18.59 19.91 -36.19
C ALA A 191 17.26 19.52 -36.85
N ALA A 192 16.43 20.52 -37.15
CA ALA A 192 15.07 20.36 -37.67
C ALA A 192 15.00 19.52 -38.96
N GLU A 193 16.11 19.48 -39.71
CA GLU A 193 16.30 18.73 -40.95
C GLU A 193 16.17 17.20 -40.75
N TYR A 194 16.59 16.68 -39.59
CA TYR A 194 16.49 15.25 -39.24
C TYR A 194 15.16 14.87 -38.55
N GLN A 195 14.32 15.85 -38.22
CA GLN A 195 12.98 15.62 -37.64
C GLN A 195 11.91 15.38 -38.72
N THR A 196 12.28 15.41 -40.01
CA THR A 196 11.36 15.20 -41.13
C THR A 196 11.45 13.77 -41.67
N GLY A 197 11.18 12.78 -40.81
CA GLY A 197 11.11 11.35 -41.16
C GLY A 197 9.79 10.74 -40.67
N GLU A 198 9.04 10.18 -41.61
CA GLU A 198 7.65 9.74 -41.54
C GLU A 198 7.30 8.85 -40.34
N GLY A 199 6.25 9.23 -39.62
CA GLY A 199 5.73 8.49 -38.48
C GLY A 199 4.98 9.34 -37.45
N ARG A 200 4.35 10.46 -37.86
CA ARG A 200 3.40 11.15 -37.00
C ARG A 200 2.15 10.28 -36.94
N TYR A 201 1.95 9.59 -35.82
CA TYR A 201 0.69 8.92 -35.53
C TYR A 201 -0.37 10.01 -35.44
N GLU A 202 -1.20 10.16 -36.47
CA GLU A 202 -2.48 10.85 -36.34
C GLU A 202 -3.48 9.84 -35.79
N PRO A 203 -3.95 10.00 -34.53
CA PRO A 203 -4.99 9.16 -34.02
C PRO A 203 -6.25 9.39 -34.86
N SER A 204 -6.84 8.31 -35.37
CA SER A 204 -8.18 8.36 -35.97
C SER A 204 -9.18 8.78 -34.89
N GLU A 205 -10.02 9.75 -35.21
CA GLU A 205 -11.18 10.15 -34.40
C GLU A 205 -12.20 9.01 -34.36
N GLU A 206 -11.95 8.00 -33.53
CA GLU A 206 -12.99 7.09 -33.08
C GLU A 206 -13.79 7.78 -31.97
N GLU A 207 -15.07 7.95 -32.28
CA GLU A 207 -16.17 8.56 -31.53
C GLU A 207 -16.11 8.25 -30.03
N THR A 208 -15.34 9.04 -29.29
CA THR A 208 -15.36 9.04 -27.83
C THR A 208 -16.59 9.84 -27.43
N ARG A 209 -17.69 9.15 -27.09
CA ARG A 209 -18.83 9.80 -26.43
C ARG A 209 -18.35 10.28 -25.07
N GLU A 210 -17.90 11.52 -25.03
CA GLU A 210 -17.54 12.24 -23.82
C GLU A 210 -18.73 12.19 -22.87
N TYR A 211 -18.58 11.46 -21.77
CA TYR A 211 -19.56 11.48 -20.69
C TYR A 211 -19.38 12.82 -19.99
N VAL A 212 -20.07 13.85 -20.49
CA VAL A 212 -20.12 15.16 -19.84
C VAL A 212 -20.91 14.98 -18.54
N HIS A 213 -20.19 14.79 -17.44
CA HIS A 213 -20.79 14.91 -16.11
C HIS A 213 -21.14 16.38 -15.92
N GLU A 214 -22.43 16.74 -16.08
CA GLU A 214 -22.93 18.06 -15.68
C GLU A 214 -22.86 18.18 -14.15
N GLU A 215 -21.68 18.51 -13.64
CA GLU A 215 -21.56 18.96 -12.25
C GLU A 215 -22.31 20.28 -12.13
N LYS A 216 -23.14 20.39 -11.10
CA LYS A 216 -23.68 21.69 -10.71
C LYS A 216 -22.50 22.64 -10.52
N PRO A 217 -22.59 23.90 -11.01
CA PRO A 217 -21.55 24.88 -10.76
C PRO A 217 -21.20 24.89 -9.28
N TYR A 218 -19.93 24.61 -8.95
CA TYR A 218 -19.46 24.74 -7.58
C TYR A 218 -19.72 26.18 -7.15
N VAL A 219 -20.63 26.36 -6.19
CA VAL A 219 -20.80 27.62 -5.49
C VAL A 219 -19.89 27.50 -4.27
N PRO A 220 -18.75 28.21 -4.22
CA PRO A 220 -17.91 28.21 -3.04
C PRO A 220 -18.78 28.65 -1.87
N GLY A 221 -18.87 27.79 -0.84
CA GLY A 221 -19.38 28.22 0.44
C GLY A 221 -18.49 29.33 1.02
N PRO A 222 -18.92 30.01 2.09
CA PRO A 222 -18.00 30.86 2.83
C PRO A 222 -16.72 30.07 3.14
N GLU A 223 -15.56 30.65 2.81
CA GLU A 223 -14.27 30.03 3.10
C GLU A 223 -14.20 29.75 4.61
N GLU A 224 -13.91 28.50 4.99
CA GLU A 224 -13.82 28.15 6.40
C GLU A 224 -12.59 28.83 7.01
N THR A 225 -12.79 30.05 7.51
CA THR A 225 -11.76 30.81 8.22
C THR A 225 -11.68 30.28 9.65
N GLY A 226 -10.83 29.29 9.87
CA GLY A 226 -10.59 28.68 11.17
C GLY A 226 -9.22 28.00 11.23
N GLU A 227 -8.81 27.60 12.43
CA GLU A 227 -7.63 26.75 12.60
C GLU A 227 -7.80 25.44 11.82
N PRO A 228 -6.71 24.92 11.21
CA PRO A 228 -6.77 23.64 10.52
C PRO A 228 -7.30 22.56 11.46
N LYS A 229 -8.19 21.72 10.94
CA LYS A 229 -8.82 20.67 11.71
C LYS A 229 -8.24 19.32 11.34
N GLY A 230 -8.01 18.51 12.37
CA GLY A 230 -7.65 17.13 12.23
C GLY A 230 -8.87 16.20 12.30
N PHE A 231 -8.59 14.93 12.08
CA PHE A 231 -9.53 13.84 12.31
C PHE A 231 -8.76 12.58 12.67
N PHE A 232 -9.45 11.64 13.32
CA PHE A 232 -8.92 10.31 13.58
C PHE A 232 -10.06 9.31 13.62
N TYR A 233 -9.89 8.20 12.91
CA TYR A 233 -10.74 7.04 13.08
C TYR A 233 -9.90 5.78 13.23
N ALA A 234 -10.41 4.85 14.04
CA ALA A 234 -9.89 3.51 14.19
C ALA A 234 -11.07 2.59 14.45
N PHE A 235 -11.13 1.46 13.75
CA PHE A 235 -12.21 0.50 13.97
C PHE A 235 -11.77 -0.92 13.63
N ASP A 236 -12.35 -1.85 14.37
CA ASP A 236 -12.27 -3.27 14.11
C ASP A 236 -13.50 -3.73 13.31
N TYR A 237 -13.29 -4.63 12.36
CA TYR A 237 -14.35 -5.17 11.52
C TYR A 237 -14.11 -6.65 11.20
N ASN A 238 -15.20 -7.42 11.23
CA ASN A 238 -15.15 -8.84 10.90
C ASN A 238 -14.99 -9.04 9.39
N VAL A 239 -13.98 -9.82 9.00
CA VAL A 239 -13.74 -10.27 7.62
C VAL A 239 -14.12 -11.74 7.50
N PRO A 240 -15.25 -12.08 6.87
CA PRO A 240 -15.58 -13.46 6.52
C PRO A 240 -14.78 -13.87 5.27
N LEU A 241 -14.08 -14.99 5.36
CA LEU A 241 -13.27 -15.56 4.28
C LEU A 241 -13.73 -16.97 3.98
N LEU A 242 -14.13 -17.20 2.72
CA LEU A 242 -14.33 -18.55 2.22
C LEU A 242 -12.98 -19.24 2.04
N ARG A 243 -12.73 -20.31 2.79
CA ARG A 243 -11.46 -21.02 2.78
C ARG A 243 -11.65 -22.50 2.46
N ASN A 244 -10.92 -22.99 1.46
CA ASN A 244 -10.79 -24.43 1.24
C ASN A 244 -9.89 -25.04 2.33
N LYS A 245 -10.34 -26.14 2.95
CA LYS A 245 -9.63 -26.79 4.06
C LYS A 245 -8.26 -27.35 3.66
N ALA A 246 -8.16 -27.98 2.48
CA ALA A 246 -6.91 -28.57 2.01
C ALA A 246 -5.87 -27.49 1.66
N GLU A 247 -6.29 -26.41 0.97
CA GLU A 247 -5.42 -25.27 0.66
C GLU A 247 -4.96 -24.52 1.92
N ARG A 248 -5.82 -24.45 2.94
CA ARG A 248 -5.45 -23.89 4.25
C ARG A 248 -4.34 -24.72 4.90
N GLU A 249 -4.54 -26.03 5.02
CA GLU A 249 -3.53 -26.92 5.61
C GLU A 249 -2.21 -26.89 4.83
N GLU A 250 -2.28 -26.82 3.50
CA GLU A 250 -1.08 -26.66 2.68
C GLU A 250 -0.37 -25.34 2.97
N LEU A 251 -1.09 -24.22 3.02
CA LEU A 251 -0.51 -22.92 3.34
C LEU A 251 0.11 -22.92 4.75
N GLU A 252 -0.56 -23.49 5.75
CA GLU A 252 -0.02 -23.60 7.11
C GLU A 252 1.27 -24.43 7.16
N ARG A 253 1.32 -25.54 6.42
CA ARG A 253 2.55 -26.34 6.27
C ARG A 253 3.66 -25.54 5.61
N LEU A 254 3.37 -24.85 4.51
CA LEU A 254 4.35 -24.01 3.79
C LEU A 254 4.88 -22.90 4.69
N ARG A 255 4.00 -22.21 5.44
CA ARG A 255 4.39 -21.18 6.40
C ARG A 255 5.28 -21.73 7.51
N ALA A 256 4.95 -22.91 8.05
CA ALA A 256 5.73 -23.56 9.10
C ALA A 256 7.12 -24.03 8.63
N ILE A 257 7.34 -24.18 7.32
CA ILE A 257 8.63 -24.54 6.73
C ILE A 257 9.41 -23.26 6.36
N ASN A 258 8.77 -22.33 5.63
CA ASN A 258 9.46 -21.22 4.98
C ASN A 258 9.70 -20.00 5.87
N ASN A 259 9.06 -19.94 7.05
CA ASN A 259 9.29 -18.88 8.05
C ASN A 259 10.06 -19.37 9.28
N LYS A 260 10.70 -20.55 9.25
CA LYS A 260 11.49 -21.10 10.37
C LYS A 260 12.91 -20.52 10.50
N ASP A 261 13.40 -19.86 9.46
CA ASP A 261 14.79 -19.42 9.32
C ASP A 261 14.97 -17.89 9.47
N GLU A 262 14.04 -17.19 10.13
CA GLU A 262 14.19 -15.77 10.53
C GLU A 262 14.63 -15.61 11.99
#